data_AF-A0A5M6CTN1-F1
#
_entry.id   AF-A0A5M6CTN1-F1
#
_cell.length_a   1.000
_cell.length_b   1.000
_cell.length_c   1.000
_cell.angle_alpha   90.00
_cell.angle_beta   90.00
_cell.angle_gamma   90.00
#
_symmetry.space_group_name_H-M   'P 1'
#
loop_
_entity.id
_entity.type
_entity.pdbx_description
1 polymer ?
#
loop_
_entity_poly.entity_id
_entity_poly.type
_entity_poly.pdbx_seq_one_letter_code
_entity_poly.pdbx_strand_id
1 'polypeptide(L)'
;MFLQPIEVGDGFVISKLNDRTYWDGWRFVSDIASAKKYPSLWEAMKEIQEIIDAQYEPFQKKSYIVPVTIEATGNVTRKEIGEYLQAAAKLFVDREEFGNGPSADSYVEPEIHWHLIKDLSDGLDEDPDDPYSSWGYDLDIDDL
;
A
#
# COMPACT_ATOMS: atom_id res chain seq x y z
N MET A 1 -9.46 -3.62 -5.15
CA MET A 1 -10.29 -4.44 -4.23
C MET A 1 -9.67 -4.41 -2.84
N PHE A 2 -10.27 -3.76 -1.84
CA PHE A 2 -9.69 -3.70 -0.49
C PHE A 2 -10.15 -4.90 0.33
N LEU A 3 -9.22 -5.81 0.60
CA LEU A 3 -9.44 -6.99 1.41
C LEU A 3 -8.88 -6.73 2.80
N GLN A 4 -9.62 -7.16 3.83
CA GLN A 4 -9.16 -7.13 5.20
C GLN A 4 -9.49 -8.45 5.88
N PRO A 5 -8.59 -8.95 6.76
CA PRO A 5 -8.95 -9.99 7.69
C PRO A 5 -9.86 -9.41 8.79
N ILE A 6 -10.96 -10.09 9.07
CA ILE A 6 -11.87 -9.80 10.18
C ILE A 6 -11.81 -10.98 11.15
N GLU A 7 -11.59 -10.69 12.43
CA GLU A 7 -11.62 -11.70 13.49
C GLU A 7 -13.07 -12.15 13.77
N VAL A 8 -13.31 -13.46 13.76
CA VAL A 8 -14.61 -14.07 14.02
C VAL A 8 -14.46 -15.31 14.90
N GLY A 9 -14.86 -15.19 16.16
CA GLY A 9 -14.87 -16.30 17.11
C GLY A 9 -13.48 -16.91 17.30
N ASP A 10 -13.22 -18.03 16.61
CA ASP A 10 -12.02 -18.86 16.70
C ASP A 10 -11.03 -18.68 15.53
N GLY A 11 -11.22 -17.67 14.67
CA GLY A 11 -10.31 -17.43 13.56
C GLY A 11 -10.56 -16.12 12.84
N PHE A 12 -10.11 -16.05 11.59
CA PHE A 12 -10.22 -14.88 10.72
C PHE A 12 -10.97 -15.23 9.44
N VAL A 13 -11.69 -14.26 8.88
CA VAL A 13 -12.30 -14.34 7.54
C VAL A 13 -11.81 -13.16 6.71
N ILE A 14 -11.69 -13.34 5.41
CA ILE A 14 -11.32 -12.25 4.50
C ILE A 14 -12.61 -11.57 4.03
N SER A 15 -12.72 -10.27 4.24
CA SER A 15 -13.85 -9.46 3.81
C SER A 15 -13.40 -8.40 2.82
N LYS A 16 -14.24 -8.09 1.85
CA LYS A 16 -14.15 -6.81 1.14
C LYS A 16 -14.60 -5.69 2.06
N LEU A 17 -13.84 -4.60 2.09
CA LEU A 17 -14.10 -3.45 2.95
C LEU A 17 -15.40 -2.72 2.57
N ASN A 18 -15.73 -2.70 1.28
CA ASN A 18 -16.75 -1.79 0.71
C ASN A 18 -18.16 -2.39 0.66
N ASP A 19 -18.31 -3.71 0.52
CA ASP A 19 -19.61 -4.36 0.25
C ASP A 19 -19.99 -5.45 1.28
N ARG A 20 -19.18 -5.61 2.34
CA ARG A 20 -19.36 -6.63 3.39
C ARG A 20 -19.56 -8.04 2.85
N THR A 21 -18.92 -8.35 1.73
CA THR A 21 -18.84 -9.72 1.21
C THR A 21 -17.58 -10.41 1.73
N TYR A 22 -17.66 -11.73 1.85
CA TYR A 22 -16.66 -12.58 2.48
C TYR A 22 -16.13 -13.60 1.49
N TRP A 23 -14.84 -13.89 1.56
CA TRP A 23 -14.20 -14.88 0.71
C TRP A 23 -14.58 -16.31 1.15
N ASP A 24 -15.16 -17.11 0.25
CA ASP A 24 -15.50 -18.53 0.50
C ASP A 24 -14.38 -19.51 0.09
N GLY A 25 -13.24 -19.00 -0.39
CA GLY A 25 -12.15 -19.80 -0.97
C GLY A 25 -12.13 -19.78 -2.51
N TRP A 26 -13.17 -19.29 -3.15
CA TRP A 26 -13.32 -19.23 -4.61
C TRP A 26 -13.87 -17.89 -5.11
N ARG A 27 -14.79 -17.30 -4.35
CA ARG A 27 -15.46 -16.04 -4.67
C ARG A 27 -15.89 -15.30 -3.42
N PHE A 28 -16.35 -14.07 -3.61
CA PHE A 28 -16.94 -13.27 -2.56
C PHE A 28 -18.45 -13.52 -2.46
N VAL A 29 -18.92 -13.84 -1.25
CA VAL A 29 -20.33 -14.14 -0.92
C VAL A 29 -20.85 -13.22 0.18
N SER A 30 -22.16 -12.99 0.25
CA SER A 30 -22.75 -12.09 1.26
C SER A 30 -22.91 -12.74 2.64
N ASP A 31 -22.84 -14.07 2.73
CA ASP A 31 -23.04 -14.82 3.97
C ASP A 31 -21.69 -15.15 4.63
N ILE A 32 -21.49 -14.62 5.84
CA ILE A 32 -20.27 -14.85 6.63
C ILE A 32 -20.14 -16.31 7.08
N ALA A 33 -21.24 -17.04 7.24
CA ALA A 33 -21.20 -18.44 7.65
C ALA A 33 -20.62 -19.34 6.54
N SER A 34 -20.71 -18.89 5.29
CA SER A 34 -20.15 -19.55 4.12
C SER A 34 -18.68 -19.15 3.86
N ALA A 35 -18.12 -18.23 4.64
CA ALA A 35 -16.76 -17.75 4.46
C ALA A 35 -15.71 -18.80 4.87
N LYS A 36 -14.60 -18.83 4.14
CA LYS A 36 -13.43 -19.62 4.51
C LYS A 36 -12.81 -19.02 5.77
N LYS A 37 -12.70 -19.85 6.82
CA LYS A 37 -12.06 -19.49 8.08
C LYS A 37 -10.57 -19.80 8.02
N TYR A 38 -9.76 -18.85 8.47
CA TYR A 38 -8.33 -18.96 8.62
C TYR A 38 -7.98 -19.05 10.11
N PRO A 39 -7.14 -20.02 10.52
CA PRO A 39 -6.76 -20.20 11.91
C PRO A 39 -5.86 -19.08 12.45
N SER A 40 -5.23 -18.28 11.58
CA SER A 40 -4.38 -17.17 11.99
C SER A 40 -4.49 -15.97 11.04
N LEU A 41 -4.17 -14.79 11.58
CA LEU A 41 -4.08 -13.56 10.80
C LEU A 41 -3.08 -13.70 9.63
N TRP A 42 -1.96 -14.39 9.87
CA TRP A 42 -0.93 -14.61 8.86
C TRP A 42 -1.47 -15.39 7.64
N GLU A 43 -2.23 -16.47 7.88
CA GLU A 43 -2.81 -17.25 6.78
C GLU A 43 -3.86 -16.45 5.99
N ALA A 44 -4.67 -15.65 6.68
CA ALA A 44 -5.61 -14.75 6.01
C ALA A 44 -4.88 -13.69 5.15
N MET A 45 -3.79 -13.12 5.66
CA MET A 45 -2.98 -12.15 4.91
C MET A 45 -2.29 -12.79 3.69
N LYS A 46 -1.80 -14.02 3.82
CA LYS A 46 -1.22 -14.75 2.70
C LYS A 46 -2.23 -14.95 1.57
N GLU A 47 -3.46 -15.36 1.90
CA GLU A 47 -4.47 -15.54 0.86
C GLU A 47 -4.98 -14.22 0.27
N ILE A 48 -5.00 -13.13 1.05
CA ILE A 48 -5.25 -11.80 0.49
C ILE A 48 -4.21 -11.48 -0.60
N GLN A 49 -2.94 -11.79 -0.38
CA GLN A 49 -1.89 -11.58 -1.39
C GLN A 49 -2.14 -12.45 -2.63
N GLU A 50 -2.46 -13.73 -2.45
CA GLU A 50 -2.75 -14.65 -3.58
C GLU A 50 -3.95 -14.18 -4.41
N ILE A 51 -5.00 -13.64 -3.77
CA ILE A 51 -6.18 -13.07 -4.47
C ILE A 51 -5.79 -11.81 -5.26
N ILE A 52 -4.99 -10.92 -4.66
CA ILE A 52 -4.51 -9.69 -5.32
C ILE A 52 -3.62 -10.07 -6.51
N ASP A 53 -2.66 -10.96 -6.32
CA ASP A 53 -1.76 -11.40 -7.38
C ASP A 53 -2.56 -12.03 -8.52
N ALA A 54 -3.47 -12.97 -8.26
CA ALA A 54 -4.29 -13.58 -9.30
C ALA A 54 -5.17 -12.56 -10.06
N GLN A 55 -5.66 -11.51 -9.38
CA GLN A 55 -6.46 -10.47 -10.00
C GLN A 55 -5.62 -9.53 -10.87
N TYR A 56 -4.40 -9.21 -10.43
CA TYR A 56 -3.59 -8.14 -11.03
C TYR A 56 -2.36 -8.64 -11.83
N GLU A 57 -2.03 -9.93 -11.80
CA GLU A 57 -0.95 -10.59 -12.57
C GLU A 57 -1.01 -10.29 -14.08
N PRO A 58 -2.19 -10.22 -14.74
CA PRO A 58 -2.25 -9.88 -16.16
C PRO A 58 -1.80 -8.45 -16.51
N PHE A 59 -1.69 -7.55 -15.52
CA PHE A 59 -1.34 -6.16 -15.75
C PHE A 59 0.17 -5.92 -15.53
N GLN A 60 0.81 -5.19 -16.44
CA GLN A 60 2.22 -4.83 -16.30
C GLN A 60 2.41 -3.89 -15.11
N LYS A 61 3.16 -4.33 -14.09
CA LYS A 61 3.53 -3.50 -12.94
C LYS A 61 4.40 -2.32 -13.41
N LYS A 62 4.02 -1.11 -12.99
CA LYS A 62 4.82 0.11 -13.18
C LYS A 62 5.09 0.72 -11.81
N SER A 63 6.35 1.04 -11.55
CA SER A 63 6.76 1.72 -10.33
C SER A 63 6.96 3.19 -10.62
N TYR A 64 6.43 4.04 -9.74
CA TYR A 64 6.59 5.49 -9.78
C TYR A 64 7.16 5.95 -8.45
N ILE A 65 8.22 6.76 -8.48
CA ILE A 65 8.80 7.39 -7.29
C ILE A 65 8.30 8.83 -7.26
N VAL A 66 7.65 9.22 -6.16
CA VAL A 66 7.15 10.58 -5.95
C VAL A 66 7.83 11.17 -4.71
N PRO A 67 8.66 12.22 -4.86
CA PRO A 67 9.22 12.91 -3.71
C PRO A 67 8.10 13.67 -2.99
N VAL A 68 8.07 13.56 -1.66
CA VAL A 68 7.11 14.29 -0.80
C VAL A 68 7.88 15.15 0.17
N THR A 69 7.62 16.46 0.14
CA THR A 69 8.10 17.40 1.16
C THR A 69 7.06 17.52 2.27
N ILE A 70 7.50 17.43 3.53
CA ILE A 70 6.63 17.54 4.69
C ILE A 70 7.16 18.64 5.60
N GLU A 71 6.32 19.64 5.82
CA GLU A 71 6.59 20.68 6.81
C GLU A 71 5.85 20.34 8.10
N ALA A 72 6.60 20.10 9.17
CA ALA A 72 6.06 19.82 10.50
C ALA A 72 6.50 20.90 11.48
N THR A 73 5.56 21.41 12.29
CA THR A 73 5.87 22.38 13.35
C THR A 73 5.84 21.70 14.71
N GLY A 74 6.86 21.95 15.54
CA GLY A 74 7.01 21.36 16.88
C GLY A 74 8.05 20.24 16.92
N ASN A 75 8.13 19.53 18.04
CA ASN A 75 9.05 18.40 18.20
C ASN A 75 8.38 17.13 17.66
N VAL A 76 8.53 16.88 16.35
CA VAL A 76 7.97 15.72 15.66
C VAL A 76 9.10 14.75 15.32
N THR A 77 8.90 13.47 15.65
CA THR A 77 9.87 12.41 15.38
C THR A 77 9.72 11.85 13.97
N ARG A 78 10.79 11.26 13.43
CA ARG A 78 10.77 10.53 12.16
C ARG A 78 9.70 9.43 12.13
N LYS A 79 9.44 8.80 13.27
CA LYS A 79 8.40 7.77 13.41
C LYS A 79 7.00 8.35 13.20
N GLU A 80 6.69 9.49 13.81
CA GLU A 80 5.38 10.16 13.69
C GLU A 80 5.14 10.67 12.26
N ILE A 81 6.16 11.22 11.61
CA ILE A 81 6.11 11.58 10.17
C ILE A 81 5.82 10.34 9.32
N GLY A 82 6.45 9.22 9.67
CA GLY A 82 6.23 7.95 9.00
C GLY A 82 4.80 7.42 9.11
N GLU A 83 4.25 7.41 10.32
CA GLU A 83 2.86 7.02 10.59
C GLU A 83 1.87 7.94 9.85
N TYR A 84 2.16 9.25 9.81
CA TYR A 84 1.39 10.22 9.04
C TYR A 84 1.41 9.92 7.54
N LEU A 85 2.59 9.72 6.94
CA LEU A 85 2.73 9.39 5.52
C LEU A 85 2.02 8.09 5.16
N GLN A 86 2.15 7.07 6.01
CA GLN A 86 1.48 5.79 5.78
C GLN A 86 -0.04 5.94 5.81
N ALA A 87 -0.57 6.76 6.72
CA ALA A 87 -1.99 7.08 6.77
C ALA A 87 -2.43 7.89 5.53
N ALA A 88 -1.69 8.94 5.16
CA ALA A 88 -1.95 9.79 4.00
C ALA A 88 -2.00 8.98 2.70
N ALA A 89 -0.98 8.14 2.46
CA ALA A 89 -0.89 7.31 1.26
C ALA A 89 -2.08 6.35 1.10
N LYS A 90 -2.63 5.87 2.22
CA LYS A 90 -3.85 5.06 2.20
C LYS A 90 -5.10 5.90 1.94
N LEU A 91 -5.16 7.14 2.42
CA LEU A 91 -6.38 7.97 2.45
C LEU A 91 -6.64 8.81 1.19
N PHE A 92 -5.61 9.19 0.41
CA PHE A 92 -5.76 10.20 -0.66
C PHE A 92 -6.51 9.75 -1.93
N VAL A 93 -6.85 8.47 -2.07
CA VAL A 93 -7.65 7.98 -3.21
C VAL A 93 -9.11 7.92 -2.79
N ASP A 94 -10.02 8.56 -3.53
CA ASP A 94 -11.47 8.35 -3.36
C ASP A 94 -11.78 6.89 -3.69
N ARG A 95 -11.95 6.11 -2.62
CA ARG A 95 -12.02 4.65 -2.69
C ARG A 95 -13.37 4.16 -3.19
N GLU A 96 -14.41 4.99 -3.07
CA GLU A 96 -15.74 4.66 -3.57
C GLU A 96 -15.77 4.78 -5.09
N GLU A 97 -15.07 5.77 -5.64
CA GLU A 97 -15.02 6.01 -7.07
C GLU A 97 -13.95 5.16 -7.78
N PHE A 98 -12.76 5.00 -7.20
CA PHE A 98 -11.60 4.48 -7.93
C PHE A 98 -11.06 3.12 -7.45
N GLY A 99 -11.55 2.56 -6.33
CA GLY A 99 -11.04 1.28 -5.82
C GLY A 99 -9.66 1.40 -5.15
N ASN A 100 -8.75 0.43 -5.36
CA ASN A 100 -7.40 0.42 -4.74
C ASN A 100 -6.35 1.22 -5.53
N GLY A 101 -6.77 2.11 -6.42
CA GLY A 101 -5.86 2.90 -7.25
C GLY A 101 -6.60 4.07 -7.90
N PRO A 102 -5.94 4.90 -8.71
CA PRO A 102 -6.55 6.07 -9.37
C PRO A 102 -7.55 5.74 -10.47
N SER A 103 -7.78 4.45 -10.76
CA SER A 103 -8.78 3.95 -11.70
C SER A 103 -9.32 2.60 -11.24
N ALA A 104 -10.53 2.25 -11.67
CA ALA A 104 -11.23 1.03 -11.27
C ALA A 104 -10.41 -0.27 -11.52
N ASP A 105 -9.56 -0.27 -12.55
CA ASP A 105 -8.73 -1.41 -12.95
C ASP A 105 -7.30 -1.34 -12.41
N SER A 106 -6.99 -0.39 -11.53
CA SER A 106 -5.64 -0.19 -10.98
C SER A 106 -5.53 -0.62 -9.52
N TYR A 107 -4.35 -1.12 -9.17
CA TYR A 107 -3.92 -1.40 -7.82
C TYR A 107 -2.69 -0.56 -7.52
N VAL A 108 -2.73 0.17 -6.41
CA VAL A 108 -1.61 0.96 -5.88
C VAL A 108 -1.25 0.41 -4.52
N GLU A 109 -0.02 -0.05 -4.40
CA GLU A 109 0.61 -0.40 -3.14
C GLU A 109 1.64 0.68 -2.80
N PRO A 110 1.34 1.60 -1.86
CA PRO A 110 2.30 2.62 -1.50
C PRO A 110 3.42 2.02 -0.67
N GLU A 111 4.65 2.19 -1.15
CA GLU A 111 5.87 1.88 -0.41
C GLU A 111 6.54 3.18 0.04
N ILE A 112 6.92 3.26 1.31
CA ILE A 112 7.74 4.37 1.81
C ILE A 112 9.19 3.90 1.81
N HIS A 113 9.98 4.44 0.89
CA HIS A 113 11.42 4.23 0.86
C HIS A 113 12.09 5.08 1.96
N TRP A 114 12.14 4.54 3.18
CA TRP A 114 12.62 5.26 4.36
C TRP A 114 14.02 5.85 4.22
N HIS A 115 14.89 5.18 3.46
CA HIS A 115 16.26 5.61 3.19
C HIS A 115 16.32 6.92 2.37
N LEU A 116 15.22 7.31 1.73
CA LEU A 116 15.10 8.55 0.95
C LEU A 116 14.52 9.72 1.75
N ILE A 117 14.04 9.50 2.97
CA ILE A 117 13.57 10.59 3.82
C ILE A 117 14.78 11.28 4.43
N LYS A 118 15.12 12.46 3.91
CA LYS A 118 16.19 13.34 4.38
C LYS A 118 15.61 14.49 5.23
N ASP A 119 16.31 14.86 6.30
CA ASP A 119 16.03 16.11 7.01
C ASP A 119 16.66 17.26 6.23
N LEU A 120 15.87 18.30 5.91
CA LEU A 120 16.35 19.45 5.15
C LEU A 120 17.13 20.44 6.02
N SER A 121 17.21 20.23 7.34
CA SER A 121 18.14 20.97 8.21
C SER A 121 19.60 20.81 7.80
N ASP A 122 19.92 19.70 7.11
CA ASP A 122 21.26 19.39 6.62
C ASP A 122 21.55 19.99 5.22
N GLY A 123 20.61 20.77 4.67
CA GLY A 123 20.68 21.39 3.35
C GLY A 123 20.14 20.47 2.24
N LEU A 124 19.50 21.08 1.24
CA LEU A 124 19.23 20.43 -0.04
C LEU A 124 20.52 20.57 -0.87
N ASP A 125 21.12 19.48 -1.32
CA ASP A 125 22.18 19.57 -2.34
C ASP A 125 21.60 20.29 -3.57
N GLU A 126 22.30 21.32 -4.02
CA GLU A 126 21.80 22.47 -4.80
C GLU A 126 21.41 22.20 -6.26
N ASP A 127 21.23 20.95 -6.69
CA ASP A 127 20.86 20.67 -8.09
C ASP A 127 19.39 20.22 -8.25
N PRO A 128 18.45 21.17 -8.43
CA PRO A 128 17.03 20.86 -8.63
C PRO A 128 16.73 20.18 -9.97
N ASP A 129 17.68 20.16 -10.92
CA ASP A 129 17.50 19.57 -12.24
C ASP A 129 18.02 18.12 -12.33
N ASP A 130 18.68 17.60 -11.28
CA ASP A 130 19.14 16.20 -11.19
C ASP A 130 18.79 15.53 -9.84
N PRO A 131 17.56 15.01 -9.70
CA PRO A 131 17.15 14.24 -8.53
C PRO A 131 17.76 12.83 -8.49
N TYR A 132 18.52 12.39 -9.51
CA TYR A 132 19.14 11.07 -9.52
C TYR A 132 20.57 11.13 -8.95
N SER A 133 21.35 12.13 -9.36
CA SER A 133 22.71 12.39 -8.86
C SER A 133 22.74 12.77 -7.37
N SER A 134 21.86 13.67 -6.92
CA SER A 134 21.87 14.16 -5.53
C SER A 134 21.25 13.18 -4.51
N TRP A 135 20.65 12.08 -4.99
CA TRP A 135 19.97 11.07 -4.17
C TRP A 135 20.72 9.73 -4.14
N GLY A 136 21.87 9.62 -4.83
CA GLY A 136 22.71 8.42 -4.81
C GLY A 136 22.15 7.25 -5.64
N TYR A 137 21.32 7.54 -6.63
CA TYR A 137 20.84 6.56 -7.60
C TYR A 137 21.80 6.48 -8.79
N ASP A 138 22.96 5.89 -8.61
CA ASP A 138 23.62 5.22 -9.73
C ASP A 138 22.81 3.93 -10.01
N LEU A 139 21.69 4.08 -10.71
CA LEU A 139 21.08 2.93 -11.38
C LEU A 139 21.90 2.69 -12.64
N ASP A 140 22.80 1.71 -12.58
CA ASP A 140 23.42 1.18 -13.78
C ASP A 140 22.28 0.72 -14.70
N ILE A 141 22.19 1.32 -15.88
CA ILE A 141 21.23 0.94 -16.94
C ILE A 141 21.38 -0.54 -17.33
N ASP A 142 22.52 -1.15 -17.00
CA ASP A 142 22.83 -2.56 -17.23
C ASP A 142 22.20 -3.51 -16.18
N ASP A 143 21.59 -3.00 -15.10
CA ASP A 143 20.87 -3.78 -14.07
C ASP A 143 19.33 -3.80 -14.25
N LEU A 144 18.81 -3.26 -15.37
CA LEU A 144 17.39 -3.26 -15.77
C LEU A 144 17.03 -4.35 -16.80
#